data_AF-A0A973YWD4-F1
#
_entry.id   AF-A0A973YWD4-F1
#
_cell.length_a   1.000
_cell.length_b   1.000
_cell.length_c   1.000
_cell.angle_alpha   90.00
_cell.angle_beta   90.00
_cell.angle_gamma   90.00
#
_symmetry.space_group_name_H-M   'P 1'
#
loop_
_entity.id
_entity.type
_entity.pdbx_description
1 polymer ?
#
loop_
_entity_poly.entity_id
_entity_poly.type
_entity_poly.pdbx_seq_one_letter_code
_entity_poly.pdbx_strand_id
1 'polypeptide(L)'
;MIDARQRRELFWFFAVAFVVLAAGIGLRDPWPADEPRFVLVAKQMWDSGDWLFPHRGHELYADKPPLYFWLLGLAYAVVRDWTWAFLLPSLCAALGTLWLAYDLARRLWSHREGLWAATCTLACVAFVYQAKRAQIDPTVVFFITLGVYGIARHVLLGPAWRWFWVGCFAAGLGVISKGVGFLALLALIPYALMRWRGWNGLADVGRHNALRWSGGALAFFAAIAIWFVPMIVTASTSGDPEHQAYVRELLFKQTATRYTSAWHHTQPVWYFLEVIAGYWLPFSLVLPWWFPR
;
A
#
# COMPACT_ATOMS: atom_id res chain seq x y z
N MET A 1 -20.54 -18.16 6.14
CA MET A 1 -19.26 -18.90 6.15
C MET A 1 -19.13 -19.61 4.82
N ILE A 2 -17.92 -19.80 4.28
CA ILE A 2 -17.73 -20.51 3.00
C ILE A 2 -17.77 -22.02 3.20
N ASP A 3 -18.41 -22.74 2.28
CA ASP A 3 -18.54 -24.19 2.31
C ASP A 3 -17.24 -24.92 1.90
N ALA A 4 -17.22 -26.25 1.97
CA ALA A 4 -16.04 -27.06 1.68
C ALA A 4 -15.53 -26.90 0.22
N ARG A 5 -16.44 -26.74 -0.73
CA ARG A 5 -16.09 -26.52 -2.14
C ARG A 5 -15.47 -25.15 -2.33
N GLN A 6 -16.08 -24.11 -1.79
CA GLN A 6 -15.59 -22.73 -1.85
C GLN A 6 -14.22 -22.59 -1.16
N ARG A 7 -13.97 -23.31 -0.05
CA ARG A 7 -12.65 -23.37 0.58
C ARG A 7 -11.59 -23.96 -0.34
N ARG A 8 -11.94 -25.04 -1.07
CA ARG A 8 -11.05 -25.68 -2.02
C ARG A 8 -10.76 -24.78 -3.22
N GLU A 9 -11.77 -24.09 -3.76
CA GLU A 9 -11.61 -23.11 -4.83
C GLU A 9 -10.68 -21.97 -4.41
N LEU A 10 -10.88 -21.44 -3.20
CA LEU A 10 -10.02 -20.40 -2.63
C LEU A 10 -8.58 -20.87 -2.40
N PHE A 11 -8.39 -22.08 -1.87
CA PHE A 11 -7.08 -22.67 -1.68
C PHE A 11 -6.32 -22.78 -3.01
N TRP A 12 -6.95 -23.34 -4.04
CA TRP A 12 -6.32 -23.47 -5.35
C TRP A 12 -6.01 -22.13 -5.99
N PHE A 13 -6.91 -21.15 -5.87
CA PHE A 13 -6.62 -19.79 -6.31
C PHE A 13 -5.35 -19.23 -5.64
N PHE A 14 -5.24 -19.31 -4.32
CA PHE A 14 -4.07 -18.80 -3.60
C PHE A 14 -2.80 -19.61 -3.85
N ALA A 15 -2.91 -20.93 -4.08
CA ALA A 15 -1.78 -21.75 -4.50
C ALA A 15 -1.23 -21.29 -5.85
N VAL A 16 -2.10 -21.05 -6.84
CA VAL A 16 -1.71 -20.51 -8.15
C VAL A 16 -1.13 -19.11 -8.02
N ALA A 17 -1.80 -18.22 -7.27
CA ALA A 17 -1.32 -16.86 -7.03
C ALA A 17 0.07 -16.85 -6.39
N PHE A 18 0.30 -17.72 -5.40
CA PHE A 18 1.61 -17.88 -4.76
C PHE A 18 2.66 -18.32 -5.78
N VAL A 19 2.40 -19.35 -6.58
CA VAL A 19 3.34 -19.82 -7.61
C VAL A 19 3.68 -18.71 -8.61
N VAL A 20 2.68 -17.98 -9.12
CA VAL A 20 2.88 -16.90 -10.10
C VAL A 20 3.74 -15.76 -9.51
N LEU A 21 3.43 -15.34 -8.29
CA LEU A 21 4.07 -14.19 -7.65
C LEU A 21 5.45 -14.54 -7.07
N ALA A 22 5.61 -15.74 -6.51
CA ALA A 22 6.87 -16.20 -5.91
C ALA A 22 7.87 -16.76 -6.93
N ALA A 23 7.44 -17.05 -8.17
CA ALA A 23 8.32 -17.55 -9.21
C ALA A 23 9.51 -16.61 -9.44
N GLY A 24 10.73 -17.10 -9.23
CA GLY A 24 11.97 -16.36 -9.43
C GLY A 24 12.54 -15.69 -8.18
N ILE A 25 11.86 -15.76 -7.03
CA ILE A 25 12.47 -15.36 -5.75
C ILE A 25 13.65 -16.29 -5.46
N GLY A 26 14.80 -15.72 -5.07
CA GLY A 26 16.04 -16.45 -4.84
C GLY A 26 16.83 -16.84 -6.10
N LEU A 27 16.34 -16.50 -7.29
CA LEU A 27 17.02 -16.83 -8.56
C LEU A 27 17.76 -15.64 -9.19
N ARG A 28 17.68 -14.45 -8.58
CA ARG A 28 18.37 -13.24 -9.07
C ARG A 28 18.68 -12.29 -7.94
N ASP A 29 19.71 -11.48 -8.18
CA ASP A 29 20.02 -10.31 -7.38
C ASP A 29 19.07 -9.14 -7.68
N PRO A 30 19.04 -8.11 -6.79
CA PRO A 30 18.35 -6.85 -7.05
C PRO A 30 18.82 -6.22 -8.36
N TRP A 31 17.87 -5.85 -9.23
CA TRP A 31 18.13 -5.35 -10.57
C TRP A 31 17.78 -3.85 -10.70
N PRO A 32 18.60 -3.05 -11.43
CA PRO A 32 18.34 -1.62 -11.63
C PRO A 32 16.92 -1.27 -12.13
N ALA A 33 16.37 -0.10 -11.81
CA ALA A 33 17.04 1.04 -11.18
C ALA A 33 16.84 1.16 -9.66
N ASP A 34 15.76 0.63 -9.09
CA ASP A 34 15.37 0.90 -7.70
C ASP A 34 15.83 -0.16 -6.69
N GLU A 35 15.80 -1.44 -7.08
CA GLU A 35 15.95 -2.54 -6.13
C GLU A 35 17.32 -2.54 -5.42
N PRO A 36 18.47 -2.33 -6.11
CA PRO A 36 19.77 -2.27 -5.44
C PRO A 36 19.84 -1.15 -4.40
N ARG A 37 19.21 -0.01 -4.69
CA ARG A 37 19.16 1.14 -3.77
C ARG A 37 18.37 0.79 -2.52
N PHE A 38 17.17 0.23 -2.66
CA PHE A 38 16.35 -0.11 -1.50
C PHE A 38 16.94 -1.23 -0.66
N VAL A 39 17.57 -2.22 -1.30
CA VAL A 39 18.29 -3.28 -0.59
C VAL A 39 19.52 -2.72 0.14
N LEU A 40 20.28 -1.82 -0.47
CA LEU A 40 21.42 -1.17 0.20
C LEU A 40 20.97 -0.41 1.45
N VAL A 41 19.90 0.39 1.34
CA VAL A 41 19.35 1.14 2.48
C VAL A 41 18.93 0.20 3.60
N ALA A 42 18.14 -0.83 3.28
CA ALA A 42 17.69 -1.81 4.27
C ALA A 42 18.85 -2.59 4.91
N LYS A 43 19.87 -2.93 4.12
CA LYS A 43 21.09 -3.59 4.60
C LYS A 43 21.88 -2.69 5.55
N GLN A 44 22.06 -1.41 5.23
CA GLN A 44 22.77 -0.49 6.11
C GLN A 44 22.02 -0.27 7.43
N MET A 45 20.68 -0.18 7.40
CA MET A 45 19.87 -0.11 8.63
C MET A 45 20.00 -1.39 9.47
N TRP A 46 20.05 -2.55 8.81
CA TRP A 46 20.28 -3.83 9.49
C TRP A 46 21.67 -3.90 10.14
N ASP A 47 22.71 -3.55 9.40
CA ASP A 47 24.10 -3.66 9.82
C ASP A 47 24.48 -2.62 10.90
N SER A 48 23.93 -1.40 10.83
CA SER A 48 24.20 -0.33 11.81
C SER A 48 23.31 -0.41 13.06
N GLY A 49 22.13 -1.02 12.94
CA GLY A 49 21.09 -0.97 13.97
C GLY A 49 20.34 0.37 14.04
N ASP A 50 20.67 1.35 13.18
CA ASP A 50 19.91 2.59 13.06
C ASP A 50 18.67 2.35 12.18
N TRP A 51 17.55 2.15 12.85
CA TRP A 51 16.24 1.99 12.21
C TRP A 51 15.49 3.31 12.02
N LEU A 52 16.00 4.43 12.53
CA LEU A 52 15.29 5.70 12.55
C LEU A 52 15.61 6.56 11.33
N PHE A 53 16.89 6.63 10.95
CA PHE A 53 17.39 7.43 9.84
C PHE A 53 18.02 6.54 8.75
N PRO A 54 17.32 6.31 7.63
CA PRO A 54 17.84 5.52 6.51
C PRO A 54 19.13 6.14 5.96
N HIS A 55 20.10 5.30 5.60
CA HIS A 55 21.33 5.70 4.95
C HIS A 55 21.43 5.10 3.55
N ARG A 56 22.12 5.78 2.64
CA ARG A 56 22.49 5.26 1.33
C ARG A 56 23.96 5.57 1.07
N GLY A 57 24.82 4.59 1.27
CA GLY A 57 26.27 4.82 1.20
C GLY A 57 26.72 5.65 2.40
N HIS A 58 27.22 6.86 2.15
CA HIS A 58 27.75 7.78 3.17
C HIS A 58 26.78 8.88 3.58
N GLU A 59 25.61 8.98 2.96
CA GLU A 59 24.63 10.05 3.22
C GLU A 59 23.32 9.50 3.79
N LEU A 60 22.59 10.36 4.50
CA LEU A 60 21.22 10.09 4.89
C LEU A 60 20.28 10.06 3.68
N TYR A 61 19.42 9.05 3.63
CA TYR A 61 18.49 8.80 2.55
C TYR A 61 17.10 9.40 2.86
N ALA A 62 16.94 10.71 2.64
CA ALA A 62 15.72 11.46 2.93
C ALA A 62 14.62 11.38 1.85
N ASP A 63 14.78 10.51 0.84
CA ASP A 63 13.83 10.37 -0.27
C ASP A 63 12.50 9.69 0.14
N LYS A 64 12.55 8.78 1.12
CA LYS A 64 11.43 7.93 1.54
C LYS A 64 11.47 7.66 3.05
N PRO A 65 10.31 7.65 3.73
CA PRO A 65 10.26 7.21 5.12
C PRO A 65 10.50 5.69 5.23
N PRO A 66 10.83 5.17 6.43
CA PRO A 66 11.59 3.94 6.53
C PRO A 66 10.78 2.65 6.55
N LEU A 67 9.44 2.71 6.59
CA LEU A 67 8.63 1.51 6.82
C LEU A 67 8.91 0.40 5.80
N TYR A 68 9.15 0.75 4.53
CA TYR A 68 9.49 -0.26 3.53
C TYR A 68 10.84 -0.94 3.82
N PHE A 69 11.84 -0.18 4.26
CA PHE A 69 13.15 -0.72 4.65
C PHE A 69 13.06 -1.58 5.91
N TRP A 70 12.19 -1.23 6.85
CA TRP A 70 11.88 -2.07 8.02
C TRP A 70 11.32 -3.43 7.59
N LEU A 71 10.42 -3.46 6.61
CA LEU A 71 9.86 -4.71 6.09
C LEU A 71 10.92 -5.55 5.37
N LEU A 72 11.82 -4.93 4.61
CA LEU A 72 12.97 -5.61 4.02
C LEU A 72 13.91 -6.20 5.09
N GLY A 73 14.20 -5.42 6.14
CA GLY A 73 14.98 -5.86 7.29
C GLY A 73 14.32 -7.04 8.03
N LEU A 74 13.01 -6.99 8.24
CA LEU A 74 12.24 -8.08 8.83
C LEU A 74 12.27 -9.34 7.95
N ALA A 75 12.12 -9.18 6.63
CA ALA A 75 12.25 -10.28 5.69
C ALA A 75 13.65 -10.92 5.78
N TYR A 76 14.71 -10.10 5.83
CA TYR A 76 16.08 -10.57 6.02
C TYR A 76 16.28 -11.27 7.37
N ALA A 77 15.65 -10.79 8.45
CA ALA A 77 15.71 -11.46 9.75
C ALA A 77 15.23 -12.92 9.71
N VAL A 78 14.25 -13.21 8.84
CA VAL A 78 13.65 -14.55 8.66
C VAL A 78 14.50 -15.44 7.75
N VAL A 79 14.93 -14.95 6.58
CA VAL A 79 15.61 -15.80 5.57
C VAL A 79 17.13 -15.67 5.55
N ARG A 80 17.69 -14.60 6.11
CA ARG A 80 19.13 -14.32 6.21
C ARG A 80 19.88 -14.28 4.87
N ASP A 81 19.15 -14.00 3.80
CA ASP A 81 19.68 -13.89 2.44
C ASP A 81 18.97 -12.76 1.70
N TRP A 82 19.73 -11.77 1.23
CA TRP A 82 19.19 -10.62 0.50
C TRP A 82 18.61 -10.99 -0.87
N THR A 83 19.04 -12.09 -1.50
CA THR A 83 18.50 -12.59 -2.78
C THR A 83 17.08 -13.15 -2.62
N TRP A 84 16.70 -13.52 -1.39
CA TRP A 84 15.35 -13.93 -1.05
C TRP A 84 14.56 -12.79 -0.42
N ALA A 85 15.14 -12.15 0.60
CA ALA A 85 14.48 -11.19 1.46
C ALA A 85 13.85 -10.03 0.69
N PHE A 86 14.53 -9.55 -0.35
CA PHE A 86 14.14 -8.30 -1.01
C PHE A 86 12.77 -8.35 -1.72
N LEU A 87 12.31 -9.54 -2.12
CA LEU A 87 11.01 -9.73 -2.78
C LEU A 87 9.90 -10.17 -1.84
N LEU A 88 10.22 -10.59 -0.61
CA LEU A 88 9.20 -11.08 0.34
C LEU A 88 8.17 -10.03 0.74
N PRO A 89 8.53 -8.76 1.03
CA PRO A 89 7.53 -7.73 1.30
C PRO A 89 6.55 -7.54 0.14
N SER A 90 7.04 -7.52 -1.10
CA SER A 90 6.20 -7.39 -2.30
C SER A 90 5.27 -8.59 -2.48
N LEU A 91 5.78 -9.82 -2.27
CA LEU A 91 4.98 -11.05 -2.32
C LEU A 91 3.85 -11.03 -1.29
N CYS A 92 4.18 -10.74 -0.02
CA CYS A 92 3.20 -10.67 1.06
C CYS A 92 2.16 -9.58 0.83
N ALA A 93 2.58 -8.40 0.39
CA ALA A 93 1.69 -7.28 0.06
C ALA A 93 0.75 -7.62 -1.10
N ALA A 94 1.25 -8.28 -2.14
CA ALA A 94 0.45 -8.71 -3.28
C ALA A 94 -0.59 -9.77 -2.87
N LEU A 95 -0.20 -10.82 -2.14
CA LEU A 95 -1.13 -11.84 -1.63
C LEU A 95 -2.17 -11.23 -0.69
N GLY A 96 -1.76 -10.31 0.19
CA GLY A 96 -2.66 -9.55 1.05
C GLY A 96 -3.66 -8.70 0.26
N THR A 97 -3.20 -8.05 -0.81
CA THR A 97 -4.06 -7.27 -1.71
C THR A 97 -5.11 -8.14 -2.39
N LEU A 98 -4.71 -9.31 -2.91
CA LEU A 98 -5.62 -10.28 -3.52
C LEU A 98 -6.67 -10.78 -2.52
N TRP A 99 -6.26 -11.06 -1.28
CA TRP A 99 -7.17 -11.46 -0.21
C TRP A 99 -8.21 -10.39 0.11
N LEU A 100 -7.78 -9.13 0.24
CA LEU A 100 -8.67 -8.02 0.54
C LEU A 100 -9.66 -7.76 -0.59
N ALA A 101 -9.21 -7.85 -1.86
CA ALA A 101 -10.08 -7.76 -3.03
C ALA A 101 -11.12 -8.88 -3.05
N TYR A 102 -10.68 -10.14 -2.85
CA TYR A 102 -11.57 -11.30 -2.75
C TYR A 102 -12.59 -11.13 -1.62
N ASP A 103 -12.14 -10.83 -0.40
CA ASP A 103 -13.02 -10.82 0.76
C ASP A 103 -14.02 -9.67 0.71
N LEU A 104 -13.64 -8.50 0.18
CA LEU A 104 -14.57 -7.39 0.00
C LEU A 104 -15.64 -7.74 -1.03
N ALA A 105 -15.25 -8.17 -2.24
CA ALA A 105 -16.21 -8.45 -3.29
C ALA A 105 -17.13 -9.62 -2.92
N ARG A 106 -16.60 -10.64 -2.22
CA ARG A 106 -17.41 -11.75 -1.69
C ARG A 106 -18.49 -11.29 -0.72
N ARG A 107 -18.20 -10.29 0.12
CA ARG A 107 -19.15 -9.78 1.11
C ARG A 107 -20.18 -8.84 0.51
N LEU A 108 -19.80 -8.09 -0.53
CA LEU A 108 -20.71 -7.20 -1.25
C LEU A 108 -21.65 -7.97 -2.17
N TRP A 109 -21.15 -9.05 -2.77
CA TRP A 109 -21.89 -9.84 -3.75
C TRP A 109 -21.85 -11.33 -3.38
N SER A 110 -20.90 -12.12 -3.93
CA SER A 110 -20.84 -13.57 -3.70
C SER A 110 -19.42 -14.13 -3.83
N HIS A 111 -19.21 -15.39 -3.40
CA HIS A 111 -17.93 -16.08 -3.51
C HIS A 111 -17.35 -16.04 -4.93
N ARG A 112 -18.20 -16.22 -5.94
CA ARG A 112 -17.78 -16.22 -7.35
C ARG A 112 -17.21 -14.87 -7.77
N GLU A 113 -17.87 -13.77 -7.47
CA GLU A 113 -17.38 -12.43 -7.81
C GLU A 113 -16.21 -11.99 -6.91
N GLY A 114 -16.10 -12.55 -5.70
CA GLY A 114 -14.85 -12.54 -4.93
C GLY A 114 -13.67 -13.12 -5.70
N LEU A 115 -13.82 -14.34 -6.23
CA LEU A 115 -12.77 -14.99 -7.01
C LEU A 115 -12.48 -14.22 -8.30
N TRP A 116 -13.49 -13.66 -8.97
CA TRP A 116 -13.28 -12.83 -10.15
C TRP A 116 -12.52 -11.54 -9.83
N ALA A 117 -12.86 -10.85 -8.75
CA ALA A 117 -12.14 -9.63 -8.35
C ALA A 117 -10.64 -9.91 -8.13
N ALA A 118 -10.32 -10.98 -7.41
CA ALA A 118 -8.93 -11.37 -7.16
C ALA A 118 -8.24 -11.92 -8.42
N THR A 119 -8.93 -12.69 -9.26
CA THR A 119 -8.39 -13.20 -10.53
C THR A 119 -8.10 -12.05 -11.50
N CYS A 120 -9.01 -11.09 -11.63
CA CYS A 120 -8.77 -9.92 -12.47
C CYS A 120 -7.59 -9.09 -11.95
N THR A 121 -7.46 -8.93 -10.63
CA THR A 121 -6.30 -8.26 -10.04
C THR A 121 -5.01 -9.01 -10.35
N LEU A 122 -4.98 -10.34 -10.18
CA LEU A 122 -3.81 -11.17 -10.47
C LEU A 122 -3.47 -11.23 -11.96
N ALA A 123 -4.47 -11.17 -12.85
CA ALA A 123 -4.27 -11.21 -14.30
C ALA A 123 -3.84 -9.86 -14.89
N CYS A 124 -3.95 -8.76 -14.11
CA CYS A 124 -3.52 -7.45 -14.54
C CYS A 124 -1.98 -7.39 -14.64
N VAL A 125 -1.47 -7.06 -15.83
CA VAL A 125 -0.02 -6.99 -16.10
C VAL A 125 0.68 -6.08 -15.10
N ALA A 126 0.12 -4.90 -14.81
CA ALA A 126 0.65 -3.95 -13.83
C ALA A 126 0.86 -4.60 -12.46
N PHE A 127 -0.11 -5.39 -12.01
CA PHE A 127 -0.09 -5.96 -10.66
C PHE A 127 1.03 -6.99 -10.51
N VAL A 128 1.13 -7.96 -11.44
CA VAL A 128 2.19 -8.97 -11.41
C VAL A 128 3.55 -8.32 -11.64
N TYR A 129 3.65 -7.42 -12.61
CA TYR A 129 4.89 -6.72 -12.92
C TYR A 129 5.45 -5.98 -11.71
N GLN A 130 4.61 -5.21 -11.00
CA GLN A 130 5.03 -4.48 -9.80
C GLN A 130 5.30 -5.44 -8.63
N ALA A 131 4.49 -6.48 -8.43
CA ALA A 131 4.67 -7.43 -7.33
C ALA A 131 5.99 -8.22 -7.44
N LYS A 132 6.49 -8.45 -8.65
CA LYS A 132 7.77 -9.14 -8.90
C LYS A 132 8.97 -8.20 -8.94
N ARG A 133 8.76 -6.93 -8.59
CA ARG A 133 9.80 -5.94 -8.38
C ARG A 133 9.82 -5.53 -6.91
N ALA A 134 11.01 -5.46 -6.34
CA ALA A 134 11.22 -4.95 -4.98
C ALA A 134 11.14 -3.42 -4.97
N GLN A 135 10.03 -2.89 -5.46
CA GLN A 135 9.69 -1.47 -5.35
C GLN A 135 8.81 -1.26 -4.10
N ILE A 136 8.69 0.00 -3.67
CA ILE A 136 7.84 0.38 -2.53
C ILE A 136 6.34 0.21 -2.88
N ASP A 137 6.01 0.22 -4.17
CA ASP A 137 4.64 0.29 -4.71
C ASP A 137 3.72 -0.84 -4.26
N PRO A 138 4.07 -2.15 -4.33
CA PRO A 138 3.18 -3.22 -3.87
C PRO A 138 2.78 -3.06 -2.40
N THR A 139 3.72 -2.68 -1.53
CA THR A 139 3.48 -2.44 -0.11
C THR A 139 2.50 -1.29 0.11
N VAL A 140 2.66 -0.20 -0.63
CA VAL A 140 1.75 0.96 -0.55
C VAL A 140 0.36 0.60 -1.09
N VAL A 141 0.29 -0.14 -2.20
CA VAL A 141 -0.97 -0.64 -2.76
C VAL A 141 -1.70 -1.51 -1.74
N PHE A 142 -0.99 -2.38 -1.02
CA PHE A 142 -1.59 -3.17 0.05
C PHE A 142 -2.18 -2.29 1.17
N PHE A 143 -1.43 -1.30 1.68
CA PHE A 143 -1.93 -0.41 2.73
C PHE A 143 -3.11 0.44 2.27
N ILE A 144 -3.08 0.96 1.04
CA ILE A 144 -4.21 1.69 0.45
C ILE A 144 -5.42 0.78 0.32
N THR A 145 -5.23 -0.45 -0.19
CA THR A 145 -6.30 -1.44 -0.34
C THR A 145 -6.90 -1.82 1.01
N LEU A 146 -6.08 -2.02 2.04
CA LEU A 146 -6.54 -2.28 3.41
C LEU A 146 -7.31 -1.08 4.00
N GLY A 147 -6.87 0.14 3.69
CA GLY A 147 -7.57 1.37 4.03
C GLY A 147 -8.96 1.44 3.43
N VAL A 148 -9.06 1.27 2.11
CA VAL A 148 -10.33 1.25 1.37
C VAL A 148 -11.21 0.08 1.84
N TYR A 149 -10.63 -1.10 2.05
CA TYR A 149 -11.32 -2.26 2.59
C TYR A 149 -11.96 -1.95 3.95
N GLY A 150 -11.20 -1.37 4.88
CA GLY A 150 -11.69 -1.02 6.21
C GLY A 150 -12.84 -0.01 6.19
N ILE A 151 -12.71 1.02 5.36
CA ILE A 151 -13.76 2.03 5.14
C ILE A 151 -15.00 1.37 4.52
N ALA A 152 -14.86 0.63 3.41
CA ALA A 152 -15.95 -0.03 2.71
C ALA A 152 -16.70 -1.03 3.60
N ARG A 153 -15.98 -1.82 4.41
CA ARG A 153 -16.57 -2.74 5.40
C ARG A 153 -17.46 -2.01 6.41
N HIS A 154 -17.12 -0.78 6.77
CA HIS A 154 -17.91 0.02 7.70
C HIS A 154 -19.09 0.71 7.01
N VAL A 155 -18.87 1.35 5.85
CA VAL A 155 -19.88 2.22 5.24
C VAL A 155 -20.85 1.51 4.29
N LEU A 156 -20.47 0.34 3.75
CA LEU A 156 -21.31 -0.44 2.83
C LEU A 156 -21.94 -1.66 3.51
N LEU A 157 -21.22 -2.28 4.45
CA LEU A 157 -21.62 -3.56 5.08
C LEU A 157 -21.88 -3.46 6.58
N GLY A 158 -21.67 -2.28 7.16
CA GLY A 158 -21.52 -2.11 8.59
C GLY A 158 -22.81 -2.05 9.41
N PRO A 159 -22.71 -1.54 10.66
CA PRO A 159 -21.54 -0.85 11.22
C PRO A 159 -20.36 -1.77 11.58
N ALA A 160 -19.16 -1.43 11.12
CA ALA A 160 -17.91 -2.16 11.42
C ALA A 160 -16.75 -1.25 11.89
N TRP A 161 -16.92 -0.55 13.01
CA TRP A 161 -15.97 0.47 13.52
C TRP A 161 -14.52 0.00 13.65
N ARG A 162 -14.30 -1.24 14.10
CA ARG A 162 -12.96 -1.83 14.21
C ARG A 162 -12.24 -1.84 12.85
N TRP A 163 -12.95 -2.23 11.79
CA TRP A 163 -12.39 -2.26 10.43
C TRP A 163 -12.16 -0.86 9.88
N PHE A 164 -13.03 0.11 10.21
CA PHE A 164 -12.78 1.51 9.89
C PHE A 164 -11.46 2.03 10.49
N TRP A 165 -11.24 1.81 11.79
CA TRP A 165 -10.00 2.24 12.45
C TRP A 165 -8.76 1.50 11.93
N VAL A 166 -8.85 0.18 11.70
CA VAL A 166 -7.77 -0.58 11.04
C VAL A 166 -7.46 -0.02 9.66
N GLY A 167 -8.49 0.34 8.87
CA GLY A 167 -8.30 0.96 7.57
C GLY A 167 -7.61 2.32 7.65
N CYS A 168 -8.02 3.18 8.58
CA CYS A 168 -7.36 4.48 8.80
C CYS A 168 -5.92 4.32 9.28
N PHE A 169 -5.65 3.36 10.18
CA PHE A 169 -4.29 3.04 10.63
C PHE A 169 -3.42 2.56 9.46
N ALA A 170 -3.94 1.67 8.62
CA ALA A 170 -3.25 1.20 7.42
C ALA A 170 -2.95 2.34 6.44
N ALA A 171 -3.87 3.29 6.27
CA ALA A 171 -3.62 4.48 5.45
C ALA A 171 -2.43 5.31 6.00
N GLY A 172 -2.29 5.41 7.32
CA GLY A 172 -1.15 6.08 7.96
C GLY A 172 0.18 5.32 7.77
N LEU A 173 0.16 3.99 7.83
CA LEU A 173 1.32 3.16 7.45
C LEU A 173 1.70 3.36 5.98
N GLY A 174 0.72 3.52 5.09
CA GLY A 174 0.95 3.89 3.69
C GLY A 174 1.63 5.26 3.53
N VAL A 175 1.41 6.20 4.45
CA VAL A 175 2.10 7.50 4.46
C VAL A 175 3.56 7.33 4.86
N ILE A 176 3.88 6.59 5.93
CA ILE A 176 5.27 6.37 6.35
C ILE A 176 6.03 5.30 5.52
N SER A 177 5.46 4.84 4.41
CA SER A 177 6.17 4.04 3.39
C SER A 177 6.50 4.84 2.13
N LYS A 178 5.57 5.64 1.59
CA LYS A 178 5.79 6.42 0.35
C LYS A 178 5.16 7.82 0.33
N GLY A 179 4.46 8.23 1.39
CA GLY A 179 3.80 9.54 1.51
C GLY A 179 2.39 9.60 0.92
N VAL A 180 1.92 8.57 0.22
CA VAL A 180 0.63 8.58 -0.52
C VAL A 180 -0.46 7.68 0.10
N GLY A 181 -0.22 7.07 1.26
CA GLY A 181 -1.21 6.20 1.91
C GLY A 181 -2.55 6.88 2.24
N PHE A 182 -2.54 8.22 2.42
CA PHE A 182 -3.75 9.00 2.67
C PHE A 182 -4.79 8.91 1.54
N LEU A 183 -4.40 8.49 0.33
CA LEU A 183 -5.32 8.30 -0.79
C LEU A 183 -6.47 7.34 -0.47
N ALA A 184 -6.26 6.37 0.44
CA ALA A 184 -7.34 5.51 0.90
C ALA A 184 -8.50 6.28 1.57
N LEU A 185 -8.19 7.39 2.27
CA LEU A 185 -9.19 8.22 2.95
C LEU A 185 -10.07 8.98 1.97
N LEU A 186 -9.64 9.16 0.71
CA LEU A 186 -10.45 9.78 -0.33
C LEU A 186 -11.72 8.97 -0.64
N ALA A 187 -11.78 7.68 -0.27
CA ALA A 187 -13.00 6.87 -0.34
C ALA A 187 -14.14 7.43 0.52
N LEU A 188 -13.86 8.28 1.52
CA LEU A 188 -14.88 8.98 2.31
C LEU A 188 -15.58 10.08 1.51
N ILE A 189 -14.98 10.63 0.45
CA ILE A 189 -15.57 11.68 -0.40
C ILE A 189 -16.80 11.14 -1.15
N PRO A 190 -16.70 10.08 -1.99
CA PRO A 190 -17.88 9.54 -2.66
C PRO A 190 -18.90 9.00 -1.64
N TYR A 191 -18.47 8.43 -0.51
CA TYR A 191 -19.39 8.05 0.57
C TYR A 191 -20.21 9.24 1.09
N ALA A 192 -19.56 10.36 1.41
CA ALA A 192 -20.23 11.57 1.88
C ALA A 192 -21.22 12.11 0.83
N LEU A 193 -20.82 12.11 -0.45
CA LEU A 193 -21.68 12.50 -1.56
C LEU A 193 -22.91 11.60 -1.70
N MET A 194 -22.73 10.27 -1.60
CA MET A 194 -23.83 9.31 -1.68
C MET A 194 -24.78 9.44 -0.48
N ARG A 195 -24.27 9.68 0.74
CA ARG A 195 -25.13 9.97 1.91
C ARG A 195 -25.89 11.27 1.76
N TRP A 196 -25.24 12.33 1.27
CA TRP A 196 -25.90 13.63 1.03
C TRP A 196 -27.03 13.51 0.00
N ARG A 197 -26.85 12.70 -1.05
CA ARG A 197 -27.88 12.41 -2.07
C ARG A 197 -28.92 11.36 -1.65
N GLY A 198 -28.87 10.86 -0.41
CA GLY A 198 -29.84 9.89 0.09
C GLY A 198 -29.82 8.54 -0.64
N TRP A 199 -28.65 8.07 -1.09
CA TRP A 199 -28.53 6.79 -1.78
C TRP A 199 -28.96 5.61 -0.90
N ASN A 200 -29.77 4.72 -1.49
CA ASN A 200 -30.16 3.44 -0.90
C ASN A 200 -28.98 2.45 -0.95
N GLY A 201 -28.83 1.62 0.08
CA GLY A 201 -27.79 0.57 0.13
C GLY A 201 -26.52 0.93 0.91
N LEU A 202 -26.44 2.12 1.50
CA LEU A 202 -25.40 2.46 2.47
C LEU A 202 -25.77 1.94 3.85
N ALA A 203 -24.78 1.45 4.60
CA ALA A 203 -24.99 0.96 5.96
C ALA A 203 -25.51 2.09 6.87
N ASP A 204 -26.42 1.76 7.78
CA ASP A 204 -26.80 2.69 8.84
C ASP A 204 -25.71 2.73 9.90
N VAL A 205 -24.86 3.74 9.82
CA VAL A 205 -23.76 3.98 10.75
C VAL A 205 -24.17 4.81 11.97
N GLY A 206 -25.46 5.10 12.13
CA GLY A 206 -26.02 5.89 13.23
C GLY A 206 -25.70 7.38 13.13
N ARG A 207 -26.69 8.22 13.45
CA ARG A 207 -26.51 9.67 13.63
C ARG A 207 -25.91 9.87 15.04
N HIS A 208 -24.90 10.74 15.20
CA HIS A 208 -24.17 11.04 16.47
C HIS A 208 -22.99 10.13 16.86
N ASN A 209 -22.25 9.59 15.89
CA ASN A 209 -21.01 8.83 16.16
C ASN A 209 -19.71 9.65 15.97
N ALA A 210 -19.75 10.98 16.16
CA ALA A 210 -18.62 11.87 15.90
C ALA A 210 -17.31 11.43 16.58
N LEU A 211 -17.40 10.96 17.84
CA LEU A 211 -16.25 10.44 18.59
C LEU A 211 -15.65 9.16 17.98
N ARG A 212 -16.48 8.30 17.38
CA ARG A 212 -15.99 7.07 16.73
C ARG A 212 -15.38 7.36 15.37
N TRP A 213 -15.90 8.36 14.66
CA TRP A 213 -15.30 8.88 13.44
C TRP A 213 -13.93 9.55 13.71
N SER A 214 -13.82 10.35 14.77
CA SER A 214 -12.54 10.94 15.17
C SER A 214 -11.51 9.88 15.59
N GLY A 215 -11.97 8.73 16.10
CA GLY A 215 -11.13 7.55 16.29
C GLY A 215 -10.40 7.07 15.02
N GLY A 216 -10.98 7.31 13.84
CA GLY A 216 -10.30 7.07 12.55
C GLY A 216 -9.14 8.02 12.31
N ALA A 217 -9.33 9.32 12.58
CA ALA A 217 -8.25 10.30 12.50
C ALA A 217 -7.13 9.97 13.51
N LEU A 218 -7.50 9.62 14.74
CA LEU A 218 -6.55 9.18 15.76
C LEU A 218 -5.74 7.96 15.28
N ALA A 219 -6.40 6.94 14.73
CA ALA A 219 -5.72 5.75 14.20
C ALA A 219 -4.76 6.08 13.05
N PHE A 220 -5.16 6.96 12.13
CA PHE A 220 -4.32 7.42 11.03
C PHE A 220 -3.07 8.15 11.52
N PHE A 221 -3.23 9.14 12.41
CA PHE A 221 -2.10 9.89 12.95
C PHE A 221 -1.24 9.06 13.89
N ALA A 222 -1.83 8.11 14.64
CA ALA A 222 -1.07 7.19 15.48
C ALA A 222 -0.11 6.34 14.64
N ALA A 223 -0.54 5.83 13.48
CA ALA A 223 0.34 5.09 12.57
C ALA A 223 1.49 5.95 12.04
N ILE A 224 1.24 7.21 11.69
CA ILE A 224 2.29 8.14 11.23
C ILE A 224 3.26 8.44 12.38
N ALA A 225 2.73 8.64 13.59
CA ALA A 225 3.51 8.98 14.77
C ALA A 225 4.53 7.90 15.17
N ILE A 226 4.30 6.62 14.81
CA ILE A 226 5.22 5.51 15.09
C ILE A 226 6.65 5.83 14.68
N TRP A 227 6.82 6.45 13.51
CA TRP A 227 8.13 6.85 13.02
C TRP A 227 8.35 8.35 13.15
N PHE A 228 7.33 9.14 12.79
CA PHE A 228 7.49 10.58 12.66
C PHE A 228 7.86 11.26 13.98
N VAL A 229 7.24 10.85 15.10
CA VAL A 229 7.50 11.48 16.40
C VAL A 229 8.91 11.16 16.91
N PRO A 230 9.36 9.89 17.01
CA PRO A 230 10.74 9.58 17.40
C PRO A 230 11.76 10.26 16.49
N MET A 231 11.52 10.32 15.18
CA MET A 231 12.43 10.92 14.23
C MET A 231 12.59 12.43 14.48
N ILE A 232 11.48 13.16 14.65
CA ILE A 232 11.52 14.61 14.94
C ILE A 232 12.15 14.88 16.31
N VAL A 233 11.82 14.08 17.33
CA VAL A 233 12.40 14.22 18.67
C VAL A 233 13.91 14.04 18.60
N THR A 234 14.41 12.95 18.02
CA THR A 234 15.85 12.70 17.90
C THR A 234 16.55 13.76 17.06
N ALA A 235 15.97 14.19 15.95
CA ALA A 235 16.55 15.27 15.14
C ALA A 235 16.67 16.56 15.95
N SER A 236 15.64 16.90 16.74
CA SER A 236 15.58 18.13 17.54
C SER A 236 16.50 18.12 18.77
N THR A 237 16.78 16.95 19.33
CA THR A 237 17.57 16.83 20.57
C THR A 237 19.02 16.42 20.34
N SER A 238 19.35 15.74 19.23
CA SER A 238 20.72 15.26 18.96
C SER A 238 21.73 16.38 18.71
N GLY A 239 21.29 17.55 18.27
CA GLY A 239 22.18 18.64 17.85
C GLY A 239 22.93 18.35 16.54
N ASP A 240 22.61 17.24 15.87
CA ASP A 240 23.25 16.81 14.63
C ASP A 240 22.69 17.57 13.42
N PRO A 241 23.52 18.35 12.68
CA PRO A 241 23.09 19.04 11.48
C PRO A 241 22.53 18.12 10.39
N GLU A 242 22.99 16.86 10.30
CA GLU A 242 22.54 15.91 9.28
C GLU A 242 21.10 15.46 9.54
N HIS A 243 20.73 15.16 10.80
CA HIS A 243 19.34 14.84 11.15
C HIS A 243 18.40 16.01 10.85
N GLN A 244 18.83 17.24 11.10
CA GLN A 244 18.05 18.43 10.76
C GLN A 244 17.91 18.64 9.25
N ALA A 245 18.97 18.35 8.48
CA ALA A 245 18.93 18.36 7.03
C ALA A 245 17.96 17.28 6.49
N TYR A 246 18.00 16.07 7.04
CA TYR A 246 17.09 14.97 6.69
C TYR A 246 15.61 15.36 6.87
N VAL A 247 15.25 15.94 8.03
CA VAL A 247 13.88 16.41 8.30
C VAL A 247 13.44 17.42 7.24
N ARG A 248 14.28 18.41 6.96
CA ARG A 248 13.98 19.47 6.01
C ARG A 248 13.85 18.94 4.59
N GLU A 249 14.73 18.05 4.17
CA GLU A 249 14.67 17.45 2.83
C GLU A 249 13.42 16.62 2.64
N LEU A 250 13.08 15.74 3.60
CA LEU A 250 11.90 14.90 3.50
C LEU A 250 10.60 15.72 3.48
N LEU A 251 10.46 16.69 4.38
CA LEU A 251 9.21 17.47 4.52
C LEU A 251 9.05 18.51 3.41
N PHE A 252 10.08 19.27 3.07
CA PHE A 252 9.96 20.38 2.13
C PHE A 252 10.28 19.99 0.69
N LYS A 253 11.34 19.19 0.48
CA LYS A 253 11.76 18.82 -0.89
C LYS A 253 10.93 17.66 -1.44
N GLN A 254 10.81 16.58 -0.67
CA GLN A 254 10.17 15.36 -1.16
C GLN A 254 8.64 15.38 -1.05
N THR A 255 8.09 16.14 -0.09
CA THR A 255 6.64 16.27 0.09
C THR A 255 6.11 17.55 -0.53
N ALA A 256 6.54 18.74 -0.12
CA ALA A 256 5.92 19.98 -0.60
C ALA A 256 6.27 20.33 -2.06
N THR A 257 7.56 20.47 -2.38
CA THR A 257 7.98 20.95 -3.72
C THR A 257 7.76 19.91 -4.82
N ARG A 258 7.81 18.61 -4.51
CA ARG A 258 7.57 17.54 -5.49
C ARG A 258 6.14 17.52 -6.04
N TYR A 259 5.15 17.94 -5.27
CA TYR A 259 3.75 18.06 -5.75
C TYR A 259 3.47 19.38 -6.48
N THR A 260 4.16 20.47 -6.12
CA THR A 260 3.91 21.81 -6.69
C THR A 260 4.78 22.14 -7.90
N SER A 261 5.93 21.48 -8.03
CA SER A 261 6.91 21.69 -9.09
C SER A 261 7.61 20.36 -9.38
N ALA A 262 7.17 19.62 -10.41
CA ALA A 262 7.83 18.37 -10.77
C ALA A 262 9.09 18.67 -11.61
N TRP A 263 10.28 18.55 -11.00
CA TRP A 263 11.58 18.84 -11.66
C TRP A 263 12.11 17.66 -12.50
N HIS A 264 11.49 16.48 -12.39
CA HIS A 264 11.85 15.26 -13.11
C HIS A 264 10.61 14.51 -13.60
N HIS A 265 10.72 13.83 -14.74
CA HIS A 265 9.67 13.04 -15.41
C HIS A 265 8.46 13.85 -15.88
N THR A 266 8.69 14.98 -16.55
CA THR A 266 7.63 15.66 -17.31
C THR A 266 7.10 14.70 -18.37
N GLN A 267 5.81 14.45 -18.31
CA GLN A 267 5.09 13.56 -19.21
C GLN A 267 3.87 14.31 -19.76
N PRO A 268 3.38 13.95 -20.95
CA PRO A 268 2.17 14.57 -21.48
C PRO A 268 0.95 14.28 -20.59
N VAL A 269 -0.08 15.12 -20.67
CA VAL A 269 -1.29 14.98 -19.84
C VAL A 269 -2.01 13.64 -20.03
N TRP A 270 -1.80 12.96 -21.15
CA TRP A 270 -2.37 11.65 -21.47
C TRP A 270 -1.46 10.46 -21.10
N TYR A 271 -0.30 10.69 -20.48
CA TYR A 271 0.65 9.62 -20.13
C TYR A 271 0.00 8.46 -19.38
N PHE A 272 -0.86 8.75 -18.40
CA PHE A 272 -1.56 7.69 -17.67
C PHE A 272 -2.59 6.94 -18.51
N LEU A 273 -3.09 7.51 -19.61
CA LEU A 273 -3.93 6.76 -20.56
C LEU A 273 -3.11 5.69 -21.30
N GLU A 274 -1.86 5.99 -21.65
CA GLU A 274 -0.93 5.01 -22.24
C GLU A 274 -0.59 3.91 -21.23
N VAL A 275 -0.30 4.30 -19.97
CA VAL A 275 -0.06 3.34 -18.88
C VAL A 275 -1.29 2.45 -18.67
N ILE A 276 -2.50 3.00 -18.64
CA ILE A 276 -3.73 2.20 -18.52
C ILE A 276 -3.88 1.28 -19.73
N ALA A 277 -3.72 1.79 -20.96
CA ALA A 277 -3.88 0.99 -22.17
C ALA A 277 -2.93 -0.22 -22.21
N GLY A 278 -1.67 -0.05 -21.82
CA GLY A 278 -0.67 -1.11 -21.82
C GLY A 278 -0.65 -1.96 -20.54
N TYR A 279 -0.51 -1.35 -19.37
CA TYR A 279 -0.29 -2.08 -18.13
C TYR A 279 -1.58 -2.63 -17.50
N TRP A 280 -2.77 -2.13 -17.85
CA TRP A 280 -4.02 -2.77 -17.42
C TRP A 280 -4.46 -3.91 -18.32
N LEU A 281 -3.65 -4.35 -19.29
CA LEU A 281 -3.92 -5.56 -20.03
C LEU A 281 -4.15 -6.75 -19.08
N PRO A 282 -5.11 -7.65 -19.39
CA PRO A 282 -5.97 -7.62 -20.58
C PRO A 282 -7.21 -6.69 -20.44
N PHE A 283 -7.45 -6.07 -19.28
CA PHE A 283 -8.69 -5.35 -18.98
C PHE A 283 -8.86 -4.03 -19.74
N SER A 284 -7.77 -3.39 -20.14
CA SER A 284 -7.84 -2.23 -21.03
C SER A 284 -8.57 -2.55 -22.35
N LEU A 285 -8.46 -3.81 -22.84
CA LEU A 285 -9.15 -4.25 -24.05
C LEU A 285 -10.66 -4.42 -23.87
N VAL A 286 -11.19 -4.48 -22.64
CA VAL A 286 -12.64 -4.64 -22.41
C VAL A 286 -13.32 -3.37 -21.91
N LEU A 287 -12.57 -2.27 -21.74
CA LEU A 287 -13.11 -0.96 -21.32
C LEU A 287 -14.30 -0.47 -22.16
N PRO A 288 -14.33 -0.62 -23.51
CA PRO A 288 -15.49 -0.19 -24.30
C PRO A 288 -16.82 -0.89 -23.93
N TRP A 289 -16.76 -2.06 -23.29
CA TRP A 289 -17.93 -2.85 -22.91
C TRP A 289 -18.33 -2.67 -21.43
N TRP A 290 -17.62 -1.83 -20.66
CA TRP A 290 -17.96 -1.56 -19.25
C TRP A 290 -19.09 -0.56 -19.05
N PHE A 291 -19.39 0.25 -20.06
CA PHE A 291 -20.53 1.15 -19.98
C PHE A 291 -21.81 0.36 -20.24
N PRO A 292 -22.79 0.35 -19.32
CA PRO A 292 -24.08 -0.24 -19.59
C PRO A 292 -24.68 0.45 -20.83
N ARG A 293 -25.09 -0.36 -21.80
CA ARG A 293 -25.88 0.10 -22.94
C ARG A 293 -27.28 0.44 -22.50
#